data_AF-A0A4Q7UFZ8-F1
#
_entry.id   AF-A0A4Q7UFZ8-F1
#
_cell.length_a   1.000
_cell.length_b   1.000
_cell.length_c   1.000
_cell.angle_alpha   90.00
_cell.angle_beta   90.00
_cell.angle_gamma   90.00
#
_symmetry.space_group_name_H-M   'P 1'
#
loop_
_entity.id
_entity.type
_entity.pdbx_description
1 polymer ?
#
loop_
_entity_poly.entity_id
_entity_poly.type
_entity_poly.pdbx_seq_one_letter_code
_entity_poly.pdbx_strand_id
1 'polypeptide(L)'
;MTALADPKAQRALGRRRWLGRLRGGSAGRPVWRQPITVAALTILGGWLLLALLADVLAPYDPLAQSPDAYASPSGAHWFGTDSLGRDILSRVVHGARLSIPLALAIVALALLVGGLLGLVAGYVGRFVDEALMRLTDLVFAFPQIILAMAVTAAFGPNTRNAVLALVIVSWPVYARVIRSAVLSMRGDDYLNAARLLGVGPIRALRRDVLPNSIGPAIVLATLELGNAVLLLAALSFLGLGPRPPAAEWGSMVALGAQDLSMWWVSVFPGLAILTVVMAFNVLGDALRDRLDPRYSKGR
;
A
#
# COMPACT_ATOMS: atom_id res chain seq x y z
N MET A 1 -26.79 -57.97 18.86
CA MET A 1 -25.70 -56.99 18.63
C MET A 1 -26.21 -55.96 17.62
N THR A 2 -27.12 -55.13 18.13
CA THR A 2 -28.13 -54.35 17.42
C THR A 2 -28.01 -52.91 17.88
N ALA A 3 -27.72 -51.99 16.96
CA ALA A 3 -27.95 -50.53 17.00
C ALA A 3 -27.09 -49.88 15.89
N LEU A 4 -27.37 -50.12 14.60
CA LEU A 4 -28.30 -49.32 13.79
C LEU A 4 -28.42 -47.85 14.22
N ALA A 5 -27.53 -47.04 13.64
CA ALA A 5 -27.84 -45.80 12.93
C ALA A 5 -29.15 -45.09 13.34
N ASP A 6 -29.07 -44.17 14.30
CA ASP A 6 -30.11 -43.19 14.56
C ASP A 6 -30.01 -42.02 13.54
N PRO A 7 -30.97 -41.86 12.61
CA PRO A 7 -30.98 -40.78 11.63
C PRO A 7 -31.21 -39.40 12.26
N LYS A 8 -31.70 -39.33 13.51
CA LYS A 8 -31.98 -38.07 14.21
C LYS A 8 -30.69 -37.42 14.76
N ALA A 9 -29.70 -38.21 15.13
CA ALA A 9 -28.39 -37.73 15.59
C ALA A 9 -27.60 -37.01 14.48
N GLN A 10 -27.70 -37.49 13.23
CA GLN A 10 -27.06 -36.85 12.07
C GLN A 10 -27.77 -35.54 11.66
N ARG A 11 -29.09 -35.45 11.84
CA ARG A 11 -29.85 -34.21 11.59
C ARG A 11 -29.56 -33.10 12.61
N ALA A 12 -29.19 -33.45 13.83
CA ALA A 12 -28.79 -32.49 14.86
C ALA A 12 -27.40 -31.86 14.59
N LEU A 13 -26.47 -32.64 14.03
CA LEU A 13 -25.13 -32.16 13.65
C LEU A 13 -25.14 -31.32 12.36
N GLY A 14 -26.06 -31.59 11.44
CA GLY A 14 -26.28 -30.77 10.25
C GLY A 14 -26.84 -29.37 10.56
N ARG A 15 -27.70 -29.23 11.58
CA ARG A 15 -28.31 -27.95 11.96
C ARG A 15 -27.39 -27.00 12.72
N ARG A 16 -26.39 -27.50 13.46
CA ARG A 16 -25.44 -26.63 14.19
C ARG A 16 -24.41 -25.95 13.28
N ARG A 17 -24.11 -26.49 12.09
CA ARG A 17 -23.24 -25.84 11.09
C ARG A 17 -23.90 -24.67 10.34
N TRP A 18 -25.22 -24.52 10.43
CA TRP A 18 -25.95 -23.42 9.80
C TRP A 18 -26.03 -22.15 10.65
N LEU A 19 -25.90 -22.26 11.97
CA LEU A 19 -25.98 -21.09 12.88
C LEU A 19 -24.65 -20.33 13.04
N GLY A 20 -23.53 -20.87 12.53
CA GLY A 20 -22.24 -20.16 12.47
C GLY A 20 -22.11 -19.17 11.31
N ARG A 21 -23.05 -19.17 10.34
CA ARG A 21 -23.10 -18.24 9.20
C ARG A 21 -23.83 -16.91 9.50
N LEU A 22 -24.12 -16.64 10.77
CA LEU A 22 -24.77 -15.41 11.22
C LEU A 22 -23.84 -14.54 12.09
N ARG A 23 -22.52 -14.68 11.94
CA ARG A 23 -21.59 -13.62 12.35
C ARG A 23 -21.32 -12.70 11.17
N GLY A 24 -22.04 -11.59 11.14
CA GLY A 24 -21.65 -10.39 10.40
C GLY A 24 -22.17 -10.27 8.97
N GLY A 25 -23.40 -10.71 8.69
CA GLY A 25 -24.13 -10.21 7.54
C GLY A 25 -24.43 -8.72 7.73
N SER A 26 -23.52 -7.83 7.31
CA SER A 26 -23.82 -6.42 7.09
C SER A 26 -24.70 -6.29 5.84
N ALA A 27 -25.92 -6.81 5.91
CA ALA A 27 -26.97 -6.45 4.98
C ALA A 27 -27.29 -4.97 5.20
N GLY A 28 -27.02 -4.12 4.19
CA GLY A 28 -27.79 -2.88 3.99
C GLY A 28 -27.06 -1.55 3.86
N ARG A 29 -25.72 -1.49 3.76
CA ARG A 29 -25.03 -0.24 3.35
C ARG A 29 -23.96 -0.53 2.29
N PRO A 30 -23.86 0.27 1.21
CA PRO A 30 -22.72 0.21 0.30
C PRO A 30 -21.42 0.26 1.10
N VAL A 31 -20.37 -0.47 0.70
CA VAL A 31 -19.07 -0.51 1.41
C VAL A 31 -18.52 0.91 1.67
N TRP A 32 -18.78 1.85 0.77
CA TRP A 32 -18.44 3.28 0.87
C TRP A 32 -19.18 4.06 1.96
N ARG A 33 -20.25 3.49 2.51
CA ARG A 33 -21.04 4.05 3.61
C ARG A 33 -20.80 3.34 4.94
N GLN A 34 -19.86 2.40 4.98
CA GLN A 34 -19.42 1.85 6.24
C GLN A 34 -18.64 2.93 7.01
N PRO A 35 -18.90 3.11 8.32
CA PRO A 35 -18.31 4.20 9.10
C PRO A 35 -16.78 4.17 9.09
N ILE A 36 -16.17 2.97 9.05
CA ILE A 36 -14.71 2.83 8.98
C ILE A 36 -14.13 3.32 7.64
N THR A 37 -14.78 3.00 6.52
CA THR A 37 -14.40 3.49 5.18
C THR A 37 -14.56 5.00 5.08
N VAL A 38 -15.64 5.55 5.64
CA VAL A 38 -15.85 7.01 5.69
C VAL A 38 -14.76 7.66 6.54
N ALA A 39 -14.42 7.11 7.70
CA ALA A 39 -13.34 7.62 8.54
C ALA A 39 -12.00 7.62 7.78
N ALA A 40 -11.66 6.54 7.09
CA ALA A 40 -10.45 6.46 6.28
C ALA A 40 -10.42 7.50 5.15
N LEU A 41 -11.52 7.66 4.42
CA LEU A 41 -11.64 8.67 3.37
C LEU A 41 -11.51 10.10 3.94
N THR A 42 -12.09 10.36 5.11
CA THR A 42 -11.96 11.65 5.79
C THR A 42 -10.52 11.91 6.23
N ILE A 43 -9.82 10.90 6.75
CA ILE A 43 -8.40 11.02 7.14
C ILE A 43 -7.52 11.31 5.92
N LEU A 44 -7.66 10.52 4.84
CA LEU A 44 -6.88 10.74 3.61
C LEU A 44 -7.23 12.08 2.95
N GLY A 45 -8.51 12.45 2.91
CA GLY A 45 -8.96 13.74 2.42
C GLY A 45 -8.42 14.89 3.25
N GLY A 46 -8.36 14.74 4.58
CA GLY A 46 -7.76 15.70 5.50
C GLY A 46 -6.26 15.87 5.24
N TRP A 47 -5.51 14.78 5.12
CA TRP A 47 -4.09 14.83 4.78
C TRP A 47 -3.81 15.43 3.40
N LEU A 48 -4.65 15.11 2.40
CA LEU A 48 -4.56 15.71 1.07
C LEU A 48 -4.83 17.21 1.12
N LEU A 49 -5.82 17.65 1.90
CA LEU A 49 -6.14 19.06 2.08
C LEU A 49 -5.02 19.80 2.82
N LEU A 50 -4.46 19.21 3.88
CA LEU A 50 -3.28 19.72 4.57
C LEU A 50 -2.08 19.82 3.63
N ALA A 51 -1.86 18.80 2.79
CA ALA A 51 -0.80 18.81 1.80
C ALA A 51 -1.02 19.91 0.76
N LEU A 52 -2.21 20.08 0.20
CA LEU A 52 -2.47 21.10 -0.82
C LEU A 52 -2.36 22.51 -0.23
N LEU A 53 -2.91 22.73 0.95
CA LEU A 53 -2.97 24.03 1.62
C LEU A 53 -1.81 24.25 2.61
N ALA A 54 -0.71 23.49 2.51
CA ALA A 54 0.38 23.54 3.48
C ALA A 54 0.95 24.95 3.68
N ASP A 55 1.14 25.71 2.59
CA ASP A 55 1.70 27.08 2.67
C ASP A 55 0.76 28.06 3.39
N VAL A 56 -0.53 27.74 3.49
CA VAL A 56 -1.56 28.60 4.12
C VAL A 56 -1.88 28.12 5.53
N LEU A 57 -1.86 26.80 5.76
CA LEU A 57 -2.23 26.18 7.03
C LEU A 57 -1.06 25.99 7.99
N ALA A 58 0.18 25.94 7.49
CA ALA A 58 1.36 25.88 8.34
C ALA A 58 1.55 27.22 9.05
N PRO A 59 1.71 27.23 10.40
CA PRO A 59 1.92 28.48 11.13
C PRO A 59 3.24 29.18 10.77
N TYR A 60 4.26 28.41 10.38
CA TYR A 60 5.60 28.91 10.05
C TYR A 60 6.15 28.26 8.77
N ASP A 61 7.19 28.85 8.20
CA ASP A 61 7.98 28.19 7.15
C ASP A 61 8.63 26.91 7.73
N PRO A 62 8.45 25.73 7.10
CA PRO A 62 9.01 24.45 7.59
C PRO A 62 10.54 24.42 7.65
N LEU A 63 11.23 25.38 7.01
CA LEU A 63 12.67 25.51 6.99
C LEU A 63 13.18 26.67 7.86
N ALA A 64 12.30 27.56 8.34
CA ALA A 64 12.70 28.67 9.19
C ALA A 64 13.25 28.15 10.53
N GLN A 65 14.47 28.57 10.84
CA GLN A 65 15.16 28.24 12.07
C GLN A 65 14.91 29.30 13.13
N SER A 66 14.91 28.89 14.40
CA SER A 66 14.78 29.79 15.55
C SER A 66 15.82 29.45 16.62
N PRO A 67 16.09 30.35 17.57
CA PRO A 67 16.93 30.06 18.74
C PRO A 67 16.32 29.02 19.68
N ASP A 68 15.01 28.77 19.57
CA ASP A 68 14.24 27.89 20.46
C ASP A 68 14.43 26.42 20.05
N ALA A 69 15.67 25.93 20.03
CA ALA A 69 15.97 24.54 19.70
C ALA A 69 15.40 23.60 20.77
N TYR A 70 14.71 22.55 20.33
CA TYR A 70 14.06 21.56 21.21
C TYR A 70 13.12 22.17 22.26
N ALA A 71 12.40 23.24 21.89
CA ALA A 71 11.32 23.75 22.70
C ALA A 71 10.16 22.76 22.72
N SER A 72 9.65 22.47 23.91
CA SER A 72 8.50 21.60 24.09
C SER A 72 7.22 22.23 23.52
N PRO A 73 6.18 21.41 23.24
CA PRO A 73 4.89 21.89 22.77
C PRO A 73 4.34 23.05 23.62
N SER A 74 4.03 24.16 22.97
CA SER A 74 3.56 25.40 23.59
C SER A 74 2.58 26.15 22.68
N GLY A 75 1.99 27.25 23.18
CA GLY A 75 1.11 28.10 22.37
C GLY A 75 1.81 28.73 21.15
N ALA A 76 3.13 28.94 21.23
CA ALA A 76 3.94 29.44 20.13
C ALA A 76 4.27 28.33 19.10
N HIS A 77 4.61 27.14 19.58
CA HIS A 77 4.95 25.96 18.78
C HIS A 77 4.09 24.77 19.21
N TRP A 78 2.97 24.54 18.53
CA TRP A 78 1.95 23.58 19.00
C TRP A 78 2.48 22.15 19.14
N PHE A 79 3.41 21.75 18.26
CA PHE A 79 4.07 20.44 18.30
C PHE A 79 5.51 20.52 18.79
N GLY A 80 5.92 21.68 19.32
CA GLY A 80 7.31 21.97 19.69
C GLY A 80 8.20 22.24 18.47
N THR A 81 9.50 22.31 18.72
CA THR A 81 10.52 22.53 17.69
C THR A 81 11.55 21.40 17.65
N ASP A 82 12.28 21.32 16.54
CA ASP A 82 13.38 20.38 16.37
C ASP A 82 14.75 20.97 16.79
N SER A 83 15.83 20.24 16.48
CA SER A 83 17.21 20.59 16.83
C SER A 83 17.71 21.91 16.25
N LEU A 84 17.02 22.45 15.24
CA LEU A 84 17.33 23.71 14.57
C LEU A 84 16.29 24.79 14.89
N GLY A 85 15.42 24.55 15.88
CA GLY A 85 14.33 25.46 16.24
C GLY A 85 13.20 25.51 15.20
N ARG A 86 13.15 24.56 14.25
CA ARG A 86 12.10 24.56 13.22
C ARG A 86 10.80 24.01 13.81
N ASP A 87 9.68 24.65 13.47
CA ASP A 87 8.36 24.26 13.96
C ASP A 87 7.91 22.88 13.43
N ILE A 88 7.63 21.95 14.34
CA ILE A 88 7.32 20.56 13.97
C ILE A 88 5.95 20.43 13.30
N LEU A 89 4.96 21.23 13.71
CA LEU A 89 3.63 21.20 13.09
C LEU A 89 3.73 21.57 11.61
N SER A 90 4.41 22.68 11.31
CA SER A 90 4.65 23.17 9.95
C SER A 90 5.40 22.14 9.12
N ARG A 91 6.40 21.47 9.70
CA ARG A 91 7.15 20.38 9.05
C ARG A 91 6.30 19.12 8.84
N VAL A 92 5.42 18.75 9.77
CA VAL A 92 4.51 17.61 9.62
C VAL A 92 3.53 17.84 8.48
N VAL A 93 2.93 19.04 8.41
CA VAL A 93 2.00 19.43 7.34
C VAL A 93 2.71 19.45 5.97
N HIS A 94 3.90 20.06 5.89
CA HIS A 94 4.68 20.06 4.66
C HIS A 94 5.21 18.66 4.29
N GLY A 95 5.47 17.81 5.27
CA GLY A 95 5.86 16.41 5.07
C GLY A 95 4.83 15.62 4.28
N ALA A 96 3.54 15.96 4.40
CA ALA A 96 2.48 15.34 3.60
C ALA A 96 2.67 15.55 2.09
N ARG A 97 3.21 16.70 1.66
CA ARG A 97 3.52 16.99 0.24
C ARG A 97 4.63 16.12 -0.33
N LEU A 98 5.44 15.50 0.51
CA LEU A 98 6.58 14.70 0.10
C LEU A 98 6.33 13.21 0.35
N SER A 99 5.97 12.82 1.57
CA SER A 99 5.82 11.40 1.94
C SER A 99 4.67 10.70 1.20
N ILE A 100 3.50 11.36 1.01
CA ILE A 100 2.35 10.74 0.32
C ILE A 100 2.62 10.54 -1.19
N PRO A 101 3.05 11.56 -1.96
CA PRO A 101 3.34 11.37 -3.39
C PRO A 101 4.46 10.37 -3.65
N LEU A 102 5.48 10.28 -2.79
CA LEU A 102 6.54 9.29 -2.94
C LEU A 102 6.02 7.86 -2.76
N ALA A 103 5.17 7.60 -1.77
CA ALA A 103 4.53 6.29 -1.61
C ALA A 103 3.64 5.92 -2.81
N LEU A 104 2.87 6.88 -3.32
CA LEU A 104 2.08 6.70 -4.55
C LEU A 104 2.97 6.39 -5.75
N ALA A 105 4.09 7.09 -5.90
CA ALA A 105 5.04 6.86 -6.99
C ALA A 105 5.67 5.46 -6.92
N ILE A 106 6.07 5.01 -5.72
CA ILE A 106 6.62 3.65 -5.50
C ILE A 106 5.63 2.59 -5.95
N VAL A 107 4.37 2.67 -5.48
CA VAL A 107 3.32 1.71 -5.83
C VAL A 107 2.98 1.77 -7.31
N ALA A 108 2.81 2.96 -7.88
CA ALA A 108 2.45 3.12 -9.29
C ALA A 108 3.54 2.56 -10.23
N LEU A 109 4.82 2.84 -9.93
CA LEU A 109 5.93 2.33 -10.73
C LEU A 109 6.12 0.82 -10.54
N ALA A 110 6.00 0.30 -9.32
CA ALA A 110 6.07 -1.13 -9.05
C ALA A 110 4.93 -1.90 -9.73
N LEU A 111 3.71 -1.36 -9.71
CA LEU A 111 2.55 -1.91 -10.43
C LEU A 111 2.76 -1.85 -11.94
N LEU A 112 3.30 -0.77 -12.47
CA LEU A 112 3.56 -0.63 -13.91
C LEU A 112 4.60 -1.65 -14.38
N VAL A 113 5.77 -1.69 -13.74
CA VAL A 113 6.85 -2.62 -14.08
C VAL A 113 6.42 -4.06 -13.85
N GLY A 114 5.92 -4.35 -12.65
CA GLY A 114 5.48 -5.69 -12.29
C GLY A 114 4.31 -6.15 -13.12
N GLY A 115 3.34 -5.29 -13.39
CA GLY A 115 2.19 -5.63 -14.21
C GLY A 115 2.53 -5.92 -15.66
N LEU A 116 3.43 -5.16 -16.27
CA LEU A 116 3.92 -5.46 -17.62
C LEU A 116 4.67 -6.80 -17.66
N LEU A 117 5.56 -7.05 -16.69
CA LEU A 117 6.31 -8.32 -16.62
C LEU A 117 5.39 -9.52 -16.32
N GLY A 118 4.42 -9.36 -15.42
CA GLY A 118 3.42 -10.37 -15.08
C GLY A 118 2.50 -10.70 -16.26
N LEU A 119 2.11 -9.68 -17.03
CA LEU A 119 1.32 -9.84 -18.25
C LEU A 119 2.10 -10.65 -19.29
N VAL A 120 3.38 -10.33 -19.49
CA VAL A 120 4.27 -11.04 -20.42
C VAL A 120 4.48 -12.49 -19.96
N ALA A 121 4.81 -12.71 -18.70
CA ALA A 121 4.98 -14.05 -18.12
C ALA A 121 3.69 -14.90 -18.29
N GLY A 122 2.56 -14.33 -17.90
CA GLY A 122 1.26 -15.00 -17.94
C GLY A 122 0.71 -15.19 -19.35
N TYR A 123 1.02 -14.34 -20.32
CA TYR A 123 0.51 -14.45 -21.68
C TYR A 123 1.39 -15.30 -22.59
N VAL A 124 2.70 -15.08 -22.59
CA VAL A 124 3.65 -15.82 -23.44
C VAL A 124 3.87 -17.24 -22.91
N GLY A 125 4.00 -17.40 -21.59
CA GLY A 125 4.29 -18.69 -20.97
C GLY A 125 5.70 -19.24 -21.28
N ARG A 126 5.88 -20.54 -21.04
CA ARG A 126 7.11 -21.30 -21.35
C ARG A 126 8.33 -20.74 -20.60
N PHE A 127 9.49 -20.67 -21.25
CA PHE A 127 10.74 -20.23 -20.66
C PHE A 127 10.71 -18.79 -20.13
N VAL A 128 9.96 -17.88 -20.78
CA VAL A 128 9.85 -16.48 -20.33
C VAL A 128 9.17 -16.41 -18.95
N ASP A 129 8.14 -17.22 -18.76
CA ASP A 129 7.45 -17.34 -17.50
C ASP A 129 8.36 -17.86 -16.40
N GLU A 130 9.02 -19.00 -16.65
CA GLU A 130 9.98 -19.60 -15.71
C GLU A 130 11.10 -18.60 -15.34
N ALA A 131 11.72 -17.94 -16.31
CA ALA A 131 12.81 -16.99 -16.06
C ALA A 131 12.34 -15.79 -15.21
N LEU A 132 11.17 -15.20 -15.51
CA LEU A 132 10.64 -14.07 -14.75
C LEU A 132 10.21 -14.48 -13.33
N MET A 133 9.64 -15.68 -13.16
CA MET A 133 9.29 -16.18 -11.84
C MET A 133 10.54 -16.54 -11.03
N ARG A 134 11.61 -17.03 -11.65
CA ARG A 134 12.91 -17.22 -10.99
C ARG A 134 13.52 -15.92 -10.51
N LEU A 135 13.47 -14.86 -11.33
CA LEU A 135 13.91 -13.53 -10.93
C LEU A 135 13.08 -12.99 -9.75
N THR A 136 11.77 -13.23 -9.79
CA THR A 136 10.85 -12.86 -8.70
C THR A 136 11.19 -13.60 -7.41
N ASP A 137 11.46 -14.90 -7.48
CA ASP A 137 11.83 -15.72 -6.33
C ASP A 137 13.20 -15.31 -5.76
N LEU A 138 14.15 -14.89 -6.61
CA LEU A 138 15.43 -14.34 -6.18
C LEU A 138 15.23 -13.06 -5.34
N VAL A 139 14.34 -12.16 -5.75
CA VAL A 139 14.05 -10.93 -4.99
C VAL A 139 13.41 -11.28 -3.63
N PHE A 140 12.44 -12.20 -3.61
CA PHE A 140 11.77 -12.62 -2.37
C PHE A 140 12.63 -13.44 -1.42
N ALA A 141 13.76 -13.98 -1.87
CA ALA A 141 14.72 -14.65 -1.01
C ALA A 141 15.35 -13.69 0.01
N PHE A 142 15.36 -12.38 -0.28
CA PHE A 142 15.86 -11.35 0.62
C PHE A 142 14.71 -10.70 1.40
N PRO A 143 14.90 -10.39 2.69
CA PRO A 143 13.98 -9.52 3.42
C PRO A 143 13.87 -8.16 2.71
N GLN A 144 12.64 -7.71 2.43
CA GLN A 144 12.35 -6.56 1.58
C GLN A 144 13.11 -5.29 1.99
N ILE A 145 13.12 -4.99 3.29
CA ILE A 145 13.83 -3.81 3.81
C ILE A 145 15.35 -3.93 3.64
N ILE A 146 15.92 -5.13 3.85
CA ILE A 146 17.37 -5.36 3.74
C ILE A 146 17.82 -5.18 2.28
N LEU A 147 17.07 -5.74 1.34
CA LEU A 147 17.38 -5.55 -0.07
C LEU A 147 17.23 -4.08 -0.49
N ALA A 148 16.17 -3.41 -0.04
CA ALA A 148 15.97 -1.99 -0.34
C ALA A 148 17.13 -1.12 0.23
N MET A 149 17.59 -1.41 1.43
CA MET A 149 18.77 -0.76 2.02
C MET A 149 20.03 -1.00 1.20
N ALA A 150 20.31 -2.25 0.83
CA ALA A 150 21.49 -2.60 0.05
C ALA A 150 21.50 -1.90 -1.32
N VAL A 151 20.37 -1.88 -2.02
CA VAL A 151 20.22 -1.19 -3.30
C VAL A 151 20.38 0.32 -3.15
N THR A 152 19.78 0.92 -2.12
CA THR A 152 19.90 2.36 -1.88
C THR A 152 21.33 2.75 -1.49
N ALA A 153 22.01 1.95 -0.66
CA ALA A 153 23.40 2.15 -0.30
C ALA A 153 24.33 2.06 -1.52
N ALA A 154 24.07 1.13 -2.44
CA ALA A 154 24.84 0.98 -3.67
C ALA A 154 24.69 2.18 -4.63
N PHE A 155 23.48 2.72 -4.79
CA PHE A 155 23.24 3.89 -5.65
C PHE A 155 23.54 5.23 -4.97
N GLY A 156 23.65 5.23 -3.64
CA GLY A 156 23.84 6.41 -2.81
C GLY A 156 22.52 6.93 -2.21
N PRO A 157 22.56 7.47 -0.98
CA PRO A 157 21.38 7.92 -0.24
C PRO A 157 20.80 9.24 -0.78
N ASN A 158 19.69 9.15 -1.52
CA ASN A 158 18.83 10.27 -1.88
C ASN A 158 17.40 9.81 -2.18
N THR A 159 16.47 10.75 -2.28
CA THR A 159 15.04 10.50 -2.55
C THR A 159 14.79 9.60 -3.76
N ARG A 160 15.45 9.90 -4.89
CA ARG A 160 15.25 9.16 -6.15
C ARG A 160 15.72 7.71 -6.01
N ASN A 161 16.87 7.50 -5.41
CA ASN A 161 17.46 6.18 -5.24
C ASN A 161 16.67 5.32 -4.24
N ALA A 162 16.15 5.92 -3.16
CA ALA A 162 15.26 5.24 -2.24
C ALA A 162 13.97 4.76 -2.93
N VAL A 163 13.35 5.62 -3.75
CA VAL A 163 12.16 5.25 -4.55
C VAL A 163 12.50 4.11 -5.53
N LEU A 164 13.59 4.23 -6.28
CA LEU A 164 14.01 3.19 -7.23
C LEU A 164 14.30 1.86 -6.53
N ALA A 165 14.97 1.88 -5.38
CA ALA A 165 15.22 0.70 -4.58
C ALA A 165 13.92 0.02 -4.16
N LEU A 166 12.95 0.80 -3.64
CA LEU A 166 11.66 0.26 -3.25
C LEU A 166 10.85 -0.29 -4.43
N VAL A 167 10.93 0.33 -5.61
CA VAL A 167 10.33 -0.21 -6.84
C VAL A 167 10.96 -1.55 -7.23
N ILE A 168 12.30 -1.65 -7.20
CA ILE A 168 13.05 -2.89 -7.52
C ILE A 168 12.65 -4.05 -6.61
N VAL A 169 12.34 -3.78 -5.34
CA VAL A 169 11.96 -4.83 -4.40
C VAL A 169 10.47 -5.16 -4.45
N SER A 170 9.62 -4.21 -4.88
CA SER A 170 8.16 -4.35 -4.76
C SER A 170 7.47 -4.79 -6.07
N TRP A 171 8.08 -4.59 -7.24
CA TRP A 171 7.51 -5.05 -8.52
C TRP A 171 7.15 -6.55 -8.59
N PRO A 172 7.87 -7.50 -7.95
CA PRO A 172 7.60 -8.91 -8.16
C PRO A 172 6.24 -9.35 -7.59
N VAL A 173 5.76 -8.66 -6.55
CA VAL A 173 4.43 -8.88 -5.97
C VAL A 173 3.34 -8.68 -7.03
N TYR A 174 3.42 -7.56 -7.75
CA TYR A 174 2.47 -7.24 -8.83
C TYR A 174 2.62 -8.17 -10.04
N ALA A 175 3.86 -8.54 -10.39
CA ALA A 175 4.10 -9.48 -11.48
C ALA A 175 3.45 -10.83 -11.22
N ARG A 176 3.58 -11.36 -10.01
CA ARG A 176 2.98 -12.64 -9.62
C ARG A 176 1.45 -12.57 -9.65
N VAL A 177 0.85 -11.50 -9.12
CA VAL A 177 -0.61 -11.34 -9.09
C VAL A 177 -1.20 -11.22 -10.50
N ILE A 178 -0.62 -10.36 -11.36
CA ILE A 178 -1.10 -10.20 -12.73
C ILE A 178 -0.89 -11.48 -13.53
N ARG A 179 0.26 -12.14 -13.37
CA ARG A 179 0.50 -13.46 -13.99
C ARG A 179 -0.58 -14.46 -13.60
N SER A 180 -0.86 -14.61 -12.31
CA SER A 180 -1.89 -15.53 -11.81
C SER A 180 -3.27 -15.22 -12.40
N ALA A 181 -3.64 -13.94 -12.50
CA ALA A 181 -4.89 -13.53 -13.13
C ALA A 181 -4.91 -13.91 -14.62
N VAL A 182 -3.86 -13.62 -15.39
CA VAL A 182 -3.78 -14.00 -16.81
C VAL A 182 -3.85 -15.52 -16.99
N LEU A 183 -3.16 -16.30 -16.15
CA LEU A 183 -3.20 -17.76 -16.22
C LEU A 183 -4.61 -18.31 -15.96
N SER A 184 -5.36 -17.73 -15.03
CA SER A 184 -6.76 -18.14 -14.76
C SER A 184 -7.69 -17.91 -15.96
N MET A 185 -7.39 -16.91 -16.80
CA MET A 185 -8.21 -16.57 -17.96
C MET A 185 -7.88 -17.39 -19.21
N ARG A 186 -6.75 -18.10 -19.25
CA ARG A 186 -6.31 -18.84 -20.45
C ARG A 186 -7.32 -19.90 -20.92
N GLY A 187 -8.18 -20.38 -20.03
CA GLY A 187 -9.22 -21.37 -20.34
C GLY A 187 -10.59 -20.78 -20.69
N ASP A 188 -10.74 -19.46 -20.70
CA ASP A 188 -12.06 -18.85 -20.87
C ASP A 188 -12.58 -18.90 -22.32
N ASP A 189 -13.88 -19.20 -22.47
CA ASP A 189 -14.53 -19.37 -23.78
C ASP A 189 -14.45 -18.10 -24.66
N TYR A 190 -14.49 -16.90 -24.07
CA TYR A 190 -14.41 -15.65 -24.85
C TYR A 190 -13.03 -15.45 -25.49
N LEU A 191 -11.95 -15.93 -24.84
CA LEU A 191 -10.60 -15.87 -25.40
C LEU A 191 -10.43 -16.88 -26.54
N ASN A 192 -11.03 -18.07 -26.41
CA ASN A 192 -11.06 -19.06 -27.48
C ASN A 192 -11.89 -18.56 -28.68
N ALA A 193 -13.07 -18.00 -28.44
CA ALA A 193 -13.90 -17.40 -29.48
C ALA A 193 -13.18 -16.24 -30.21
N ALA A 194 -12.50 -15.35 -29.49
CA ALA A 194 -11.72 -14.28 -30.10
C ALA A 194 -10.62 -14.81 -31.03
N ARG A 195 -9.92 -15.88 -30.63
CA ARG A 195 -8.91 -16.54 -31.48
C ARG A 195 -9.53 -17.18 -32.73
N LEU A 196 -10.69 -17.83 -32.61
CA LEU A 196 -11.43 -18.41 -33.74
C LEU A 196 -11.88 -17.34 -34.73
N LEU A 197 -12.20 -16.14 -34.24
CA LEU A 197 -12.53 -14.96 -35.06
C LEU A 197 -11.29 -14.26 -35.67
N GLY A 198 -10.08 -14.85 -35.54
CA GLY A 198 -8.86 -14.31 -36.12
C GLY A 198 -8.28 -13.09 -35.39
N VAL A 199 -8.67 -12.85 -34.13
CA VAL A 199 -8.09 -11.76 -33.34
C VAL A 199 -6.62 -12.07 -33.04
N GLY A 200 -5.72 -11.22 -33.56
CA GLY A 200 -4.28 -11.37 -33.33
C GLY A 200 -3.88 -11.25 -31.85
N PRO A 201 -2.73 -11.83 -31.45
CA PRO A 201 -2.36 -12.00 -30.04
C PRO A 201 -2.22 -10.68 -29.29
N ILE A 202 -1.58 -9.67 -29.89
CA ILE A 202 -1.42 -8.35 -29.26
C ILE A 202 -2.77 -7.65 -29.06
N ARG A 203 -3.69 -7.82 -30.02
CA ARG A 203 -5.04 -7.25 -29.94
C ARG A 203 -5.85 -7.93 -28.84
N ALA A 204 -5.81 -9.26 -28.76
CA ALA A 204 -6.44 -10.03 -27.69
C ALA A 204 -5.84 -9.66 -26.32
N LEU A 205 -4.52 -9.49 -26.24
CA LEU A 205 -3.84 -9.10 -25.00
C LEU A 205 -4.34 -7.74 -24.49
N ARG A 206 -4.38 -6.72 -25.36
CA ARG A 206 -4.76 -5.35 -24.96
C ARG A 206 -6.26 -5.20 -24.70
N ARG A 207 -7.10 -5.87 -25.49
CA ARG A 207 -8.56 -5.70 -25.43
C ARG A 207 -9.21 -6.65 -24.43
N ASP A 208 -8.77 -7.90 -24.38
CA ASP A 208 -9.49 -8.96 -23.69
C ASP A 208 -8.74 -9.40 -22.41
N VAL A 209 -7.40 -9.43 -22.40
CA VAL A 209 -6.62 -9.93 -21.25
C VAL A 209 -6.28 -8.83 -20.23
N LEU A 210 -5.68 -7.73 -20.67
CA LEU A 210 -5.18 -6.68 -19.78
C LEU A 210 -6.29 -6.03 -18.91
N PRO A 211 -7.45 -5.63 -19.46
CA PRO A 211 -8.49 -4.98 -18.65
C PRO A 211 -9.08 -5.91 -17.59
N ASN A 212 -9.09 -7.22 -17.85
CA ASN A 212 -9.66 -8.22 -16.95
C ASN A 212 -8.64 -8.77 -15.93
N SER A 213 -7.34 -8.58 -16.15
CA SER A 213 -6.27 -9.02 -15.22
C SER A 213 -5.78 -7.93 -14.26
N ILE A 214 -6.07 -6.65 -14.53
CA ILE A 214 -5.59 -5.53 -13.71
C ILE A 214 -6.38 -5.35 -12.39
N GLY A 215 -7.63 -5.81 -12.32
CA GLY A 215 -8.51 -5.62 -11.16
C GLY A 215 -7.90 -6.06 -9.82
N PRO A 216 -7.43 -7.33 -9.69
CA PRO A 216 -6.75 -7.80 -8.48
C PRO A 216 -5.48 -7.00 -8.13
N ALA A 217 -4.77 -6.51 -9.14
CA ALA A 217 -3.55 -5.73 -8.94
C ALA A 217 -3.82 -4.32 -8.41
N ILE A 218 -4.95 -3.71 -8.79
CA ILE A 218 -5.39 -2.41 -8.26
C ILE A 218 -5.79 -2.54 -6.78
N VAL A 219 -6.50 -3.62 -6.43
CA VAL A 219 -6.84 -3.92 -5.02
C VAL A 219 -5.58 -4.11 -4.18
N LEU A 220 -4.60 -4.82 -4.73
CA LEU A 220 -3.33 -5.01 -4.05
C LEU A 220 -2.56 -3.69 -3.91
N ALA A 221 -2.56 -2.86 -4.95
CA ALA A 221 -1.87 -1.58 -4.95
C ALA A 221 -2.39 -0.66 -3.84
N THR A 222 -3.70 -0.63 -3.57
CA THR A 222 -4.24 0.21 -2.49
C THR A 222 -3.80 -0.26 -1.10
N LEU A 223 -3.69 -1.57 -0.88
CA LEU A 223 -3.13 -2.13 0.35
C LEU A 223 -1.63 -1.84 0.50
N GLU A 224 -0.89 -1.96 -0.61
CA GLU A 224 0.55 -1.71 -0.63
C GLU A 224 0.92 -0.23 -0.47
N LEU A 225 -0.01 0.72 -0.61
CA LEU A 225 0.27 2.14 -0.32
C LEU A 225 0.67 2.36 1.13
N GLY A 226 -0.03 1.72 2.08
CA GLY A 226 0.34 1.78 3.50
C GLY A 226 1.72 1.20 3.74
N ASN A 227 2.02 0.04 3.15
CA ASN A 227 3.32 -0.60 3.25
C ASN A 227 4.44 0.26 2.63
N ALA A 228 4.19 0.90 1.48
CA ALA A 228 5.16 1.78 0.83
C ALA A 228 5.51 3.00 1.69
N VAL A 229 4.53 3.61 2.38
CA VAL A 229 4.79 4.68 3.35
C VAL A 229 5.70 4.18 4.48
N LEU A 230 5.41 3.01 5.06
CA LEU A 230 6.22 2.42 6.12
C LEU A 230 7.65 2.11 5.68
N LEU A 231 7.83 1.51 4.50
CA LEU A 231 9.15 1.17 3.96
C LEU A 231 9.97 2.42 3.64
N LEU A 232 9.36 3.44 3.04
CA LEU A 232 10.01 4.71 2.79
C LEU A 232 10.43 5.37 4.10
N ALA A 233 9.53 5.41 5.09
CA ALA A 233 9.84 5.96 6.40
C ALA A 233 10.96 5.19 7.10
N ALA A 234 10.99 3.85 6.97
CA ALA A 234 12.05 3.02 7.51
C ALA A 234 13.42 3.29 6.84
N LEU A 235 13.45 3.45 5.51
CA LEU A 235 14.69 3.85 4.82
C LEU A 235 15.16 5.25 5.24
N SER A 236 14.23 6.22 5.34
CA SER A 236 14.54 7.55 5.85
C SER A 236 15.05 7.54 7.27
N PHE A 237 14.45 6.71 8.13
CA PHE A 237 14.87 6.51 9.51
C PHE A 237 16.31 6.01 9.59
N LEU A 238 16.72 5.17 8.64
CA LEU A 238 18.08 4.64 8.53
C LEU A 238 19.03 5.55 7.73
N GLY A 239 18.59 6.78 7.38
CA GLY A 239 19.42 7.76 6.67
C GLY A 239 19.59 7.52 5.17
N LEU A 240 18.80 6.60 4.60
CA LEU A 240 18.82 6.21 3.19
C LEU A 240 17.72 6.88 2.36
N GLY A 241 16.78 7.59 2.99
CA GLY A 241 15.68 8.30 2.34
C GLY A 241 15.99 9.76 1.94
N PRO A 242 14.95 10.60 1.77
CA PRO A 242 15.09 12.03 1.59
C PRO A 242 15.91 12.68 2.71
N ARG A 243 16.80 13.60 2.34
CA ARG A 243 17.74 14.25 3.26
C ARG A 243 17.27 15.65 3.64
N PRO A 244 17.71 16.17 4.81
CA PRO A 244 17.55 17.58 5.15
C PRO A 244 18.03 18.48 3.99
N PRO A 245 17.37 19.63 3.72
CA PRO A 245 16.39 20.31 4.58
C PRO A 245 14.93 19.79 4.45
N ALA A 246 14.68 18.84 3.55
CA ALA A 246 13.32 18.35 3.26
C ALA A 246 12.56 17.93 4.52
N ALA A 247 11.28 18.26 4.59
CA ALA A 247 10.37 17.75 5.60
C ALA A 247 9.84 16.39 5.12
N GLU A 248 10.29 15.31 5.75
CA GLU A 248 9.87 13.94 5.45
C GLU A 248 9.66 13.21 6.78
N TRP A 249 8.50 12.59 6.96
CA TRP A 249 8.08 12.05 8.25
C TRP A 249 9.05 11.01 8.82
N GLY A 250 9.55 10.06 8.03
CA GLY A 250 10.50 9.05 8.50
C GLY A 250 11.82 9.66 9.02
N SER A 251 12.35 10.65 8.30
CA SER A 251 13.55 11.38 8.73
C SER A 251 13.32 12.18 10.01
N MET A 252 12.12 12.74 10.20
CA MET A 252 11.75 13.46 11.42
C MET A 252 11.62 12.52 12.62
N VAL A 253 11.02 11.33 12.42
CA VAL A 253 11.00 10.27 13.43
C VAL A 253 12.42 9.87 13.84
N ALA A 254 13.34 9.76 12.87
CA ALA A 254 14.74 9.45 13.12
C ALA A 254 15.41 10.47 14.06
N LEU A 255 15.17 11.76 13.83
CA LEU A 255 15.73 12.84 14.66
C LEU A 255 15.24 12.74 16.11
N GLY A 256 13.94 12.56 16.32
CA GLY A 256 13.38 12.43 17.67
C GLY A 256 13.68 11.10 18.37
N ALA A 257 14.12 10.08 17.64
CA ALA A 257 14.52 8.80 18.23
C ALA A 257 15.93 8.85 18.87
N GLN A 258 16.71 9.90 18.58
CA GLN A 258 18.05 10.08 19.18
C GLN A 258 17.98 10.50 20.65
N ASP A 259 16.92 11.22 21.05
CA ASP A 259 16.69 11.64 22.43
C ASP A 259 15.21 11.53 22.78
N LEU A 260 14.87 10.53 23.60
CA LEU A 260 13.50 10.24 24.01
C LEU A 260 12.92 11.29 24.96
N SER A 261 13.74 12.16 25.55
CA SER A 261 13.25 13.29 26.35
C SER A 261 12.49 14.30 25.49
N MET A 262 12.83 14.38 24.20
CA MET A 262 12.23 15.25 23.17
C MET A 262 11.20 14.49 22.34
N TRP A 263 10.32 13.74 23.01
CA TRP A 263 9.39 12.79 22.41
C TRP A 263 8.51 13.38 21.29
N TRP A 264 8.18 14.68 21.35
CA TRP A 264 7.33 15.33 20.35
C TRP A 264 7.94 15.33 18.95
N VAL A 265 9.27 15.35 18.85
CA VAL A 265 10.01 15.35 17.57
C VAL A 265 9.73 14.08 16.77
N SER A 266 9.56 12.92 17.44
CA SER A 266 9.26 11.64 16.78
C SER A 266 7.78 11.26 16.80
N VAL A 267 7.04 11.59 17.86
CA VAL A 267 5.65 11.17 18.03
C VAL A 267 4.73 11.82 17.00
N PHE A 268 4.81 13.13 16.76
CA PHE A 268 3.91 13.81 15.83
C PHE A 268 4.06 13.37 14.36
N PRO A 269 5.28 13.30 13.77
CA PRO A 269 5.43 12.71 12.44
C PRO A 269 5.10 11.20 12.42
N GLY A 270 5.34 10.47 13.52
CA GLY A 270 4.92 9.08 13.67
C GLY A 270 3.39 8.90 13.61
N LEU A 271 2.63 9.80 14.23
CA LEU A 271 1.17 9.83 14.15
C LEU A 271 0.67 10.15 12.74
N ALA A 272 1.39 11.00 12.00
CA ALA A 272 1.09 11.25 10.59
C ALA A 272 1.23 9.98 9.74
N ILE A 273 2.35 9.26 9.89
CA ILE A 273 2.55 7.95 9.25
C ILE A 273 1.43 6.98 9.65
N LEU A 274 1.17 6.83 10.95
CA LEU A 274 0.15 5.91 11.47
C LEU A 274 -1.23 6.15 10.84
N THR A 275 -1.69 7.40 10.86
CA THR A 275 -3.03 7.75 10.37
C THR A 275 -3.18 7.53 8.88
N VAL A 276 -2.16 7.88 8.08
CA VAL A 276 -2.15 7.64 6.63
C VAL A 276 -2.12 6.15 6.30
N VAL A 277 -1.25 5.38 6.95
CA VAL A 277 -1.12 3.94 6.73
C VAL A 277 -2.42 3.21 7.07
N MET A 278 -3.01 3.52 8.23
CA MET A 278 -4.30 2.96 8.64
C MET A 278 -5.40 3.29 7.64
N ALA A 279 -5.45 4.53 7.14
CA ALA A 279 -6.47 4.94 6.21
C ALA A 279 -6.31 4.28 4.82
N PHE A 280 -5.09 4.10 4.32
CA PHE A 280 -4.85 3.33 3.09
C PHE A 280 -5.22 1.85 3.23
N ASN A 281 -4.87 1.21 4.36
CA ASN A 281 -5.22 -0.19 4.61
C ASN A 281 -6.74 -0.40 4.62
N VAL A 282 -7.47 0.43 5.37
CA VAL A 282 -8.95 0.37 5.40
C VAL A 282 -9.55 0.63 4.02
N LEU A 283 -9.01 1.58 3.26
CA LEU A 283 -9.48 1.86 1.90
C LEU A 283 -9.21 0.67 0.96
N GLY A 284 -8.08 -0.01 1.12
CA GLY A 284 -7.74 -1.21 0.37
C GLY A 284 -8.69 -2.36 0.65
N ASP A 285 -9.00 -2.61 1.93
CA ASP A 285 -9.99 -3.61 2.32
C ASP A 285 -11.39 -3.28 1.79
N ALA A 286 -11.81 -2.01 1.88
CA ALA A 286 -13.09 -1.56 1.32
C ALA A 286 -13.17 -1.76 -0.22
N LEU A 287 -12.05 -1.50 -0.93
CA LEU A 287 -11.99 -1.73 -2.38
C LEU A 287 -12.04 -3.22 -2.71
N ARG A 288 -11.31 -4.05 -1.94
CA ARG A 288 -11.32 -5.51 -2.06
C ARG A 288 -12.73 -6.07 -1.88
N ASP A 289 -13.42 -5.68 -0.83
CA ASP A 289 -14.76 -6.16 -0.50
C ASP A 289 -15.79 -5.80 -1.59
N ARG A 290 -15.63 -4.64 -2.24
CA ARG A 290 -16.48 -4.24 -3.36
C ARG A 290 -16.22 -5.07 -4.62
N LEU A 291 -14.97 -5.43 -4.87
CA LEU A 291 -14.54 -6.12 -6.09
C LEU A 291 -14.60 -7.64 -5.98
N ASP A 292 -14.81 -8.22 -4.78
CA ASP A 292 -14.98 -9.66 -4.60
C ASP A 292 -16.32 -10.17 -5.19
N PRO A 293 -16.32 -11.00 -6.26
CA PRO A 293 -17.52 -11.52 -6.89
C PRO A 293 -18.32 -12.48 -6.01
N ARG A 294 -17.73 -13.03 -4.94
CA ARG A 294 -18.37 -14.02 -4.06
C ARG A 294 -19.52 -13.43 -3.24
N TYR A 295 -19.56 -12.11 -3.06
CA TYR A 295 -20.69 -11.41 -2.43
C TYR A 295 -21.88 -11.19 -3.38
N SER A 296 -21.68 -11.26 -4.70
CA SER A 296 -22.74 -11.02 -5.69
C SER A 296 -23.51 -12.29 -6.10
N LYS A 297 -22.96 -13.49 -5.91
CA LYS A 297 -23.62 -14.77 -6.28
C LYS A 297 -24.54 -15.34 -5.19
N GLY A 298 -24.80 -14.59 -4.13
CA GLY A 298 -25.75 -14.94 -3.06
C GLY A 298 -27.11 -14.25 -3.17
N ARG A 299 -27.43 -13.66 -4.32
CA ARG A 299 -28.74 -13.04 -4.63
C ARG A 299 -29.42 -13.79 -5.76
#